data_AF-A0A3M1Y213-F1
#
_entry.id   AF-A0A3M1Y213-F1
#
_cell.length_a   1.000
_cell.length_b   1.000
_cell.length_c   1.000
_cell.angle_alpha   90.00
_cell.angle_beta   90.00
_cell.angle_gamma   90.00
#
_symmetry.space_group_name_H-M   'P 1'
#
loop_
_entity.id
_entity.type
_entity.pdbx_description
1 polymer ?
#
loop_
_entity_poly.entity_id
_entity_poly.type
_entity_poly.pdbx_seq_one_letter_code
_entity_poly.pdbx_strand_id
1 'polypeptide(L)'
;GGVLAKKIILDEIKGSDFINRGYEEKKELLEALCNWPDPDTEELIIGFFKKRGFFKRSRYQELNALAAHCLGILGTDRALEVLRKNRNNKNPLVQENIVKAIKRIEDARKG
;
A
#
# COMPACT_ATOMS: atom_id res chain seq x y z
N GLY A 1 -3.49 -12.57 21.01
CA GLY A 1 -3.62 -13.07 19.62
C GLY A 1 -3.05 -12.10 18.59
N GLY A 2 -3.71 -10.96 18.33
CA GLY A 2 -3.38 -10.11 17.15
C GLY A 2 -2.14 -9.21 17.24
N VAL A 3 -1.76 -8.72 18.43
CA VAL A 3 -0.64 -7.75 18.57
C VAL A 3 0.72 -8.37 18.19
N LEU A 4 0.96 -9.63 18.57
CA LEU A 4 2.19 -10.34 18.20
C LEU A 4 2.24 -10.61 16.70
N ALA A 5 1.13 -11.01 16.08
CA ALA A 5 1.05 -11.24 14.65
C ALA A 5 1.33 -9.96 13.84
N LYS A 6 0.71 -8.83 14.22
CA LYS A 6 0.99 -7.53 13.60
C LYS A 6 2.47 -7.17 13.72
N LYS A 7 3.06 -7.35 14.91
CA LYS A 7 4.47 -7.04 15.14
C LYS A 7 5.41 -7.86 14.25
N ILE A 8 5.18 -9.17 14.14
CA ILE A 8 5.98 -10.05 13.27
C ILE A 8 5.93 -9.56 11.82
N ILE A 9 4.73 -9.28 11.29
CA ILE A 9 4.57 -8.78 9.92
C ILE A 9 5.25 -7.42 9.73
N LEU A 10 5.13 -6.52 10.71
CA LEU A 10 5.81 -5.22 10.67
C LEU A 10 7.33 -5.36 10.64
N ASP A 11 7.89 -6.26 11.43
CA ASP A 11 9.33 -6.51 11.48
C ASP A 11 9.83 -7.07 10.14
N GLU A 12 9.09 -8.00 9.52
CA GLU A 12 9.37 -8.52 8.17
C GLU A 12 9.37 -7.42 7.10
N ILE A 13 8.36 -6.55 7.10
CA ILE A 13 8.20 -5.50 6.10
C ILE A 13 9.23 -4.36 6.26
N LYS A 14 9.68 -4.12 7.49
CA LYS A 14 10.75 -3.13 7.77
C LYS A 14 12.14 -3.65 7.41
N GLY A 15 12.29 -4.96 7.18
CA GLY A 15 13.52 -5.58 6.72
C GLY A 15 14.03 -4.96 5.41
N SER A 16 15.36 -4.75 5.33
CA SER A 16 16.01 -4.15 4.15
C SER A 16 15.89 -5.03 2.88
N ASP A 17 15.63 -6.32 3.07
CA ASP A 17 15.42 -7.34 2.05
C ASP A 17 13.99 -7.35 1.49
N PHE A 18 13.01 -6.80 2.21
CA PHE A 18 11.59 -6.84 1.83
C PHE A 18 11.33 -6.39 0.39
N ILE A 19 11.98 -5.31 -0.06
CA ILE A 19 11.86 -4.79 -1.43
C ILE A 19 12.32 -5.79 -2.51
N ASN A 20 13.15 -6.76 -2.15
CA ASN A 20 13.71 -7.78 -3.05
C ASN A 20 12.88 -9.07 -3.07
N ARG A 21 11.90 -9.22 -2.17
CA ARG A 21 11.01 -10.38 -2.13
C ARG A 21 10.11 -10.46 -3.35
N GLY A 22 9.52 -11.64 -3.55
CA GLY A 22 8.58 -11.89 -4.65
C GLY A 22 7.33 -11.03 -4.55
N TYR A 23 6.64 -10.82 -5.68
CA TYR A 23 5.42 -10.02 -5.74
C TYR A 23 4.35 -10.53 -4.76
N GLU A 24 4.05 -11.84 -4.80
CA GLU A 24 3.01 -12.44 -3.97
C GLU A 24 3.32 -12.30 -2.48
N GLU A 25 4.57 -12.58 -2.07
CA GLU A 25 4.97 -12.43 -0.66
C GLU A 25 4.80 -10.98 -0.16
N LYS A 26 5.18 -9.99 -0.98
CA LYS A 26 4.98 -8.58 -0.63
C LYS A 26 3.50 -8.23 -0.53
N LYS A 27 2.69 -8.76 -1.45
CA LYS A 27 1.25 -8.55 -1.49
C LYS A 27 0.59 -9.14 -0.25
N GLU A 28 0.86 -10.40 0.07
CA GLU A 28 0.32 -11.09 1.25
C GLU A 28 0.66 -10.35 2.54
N LEU A 29 1.91 -9.94 2.72
CA LEU A 29 2.35 -9.20 3.92
C LEU A 29 1.66 -7.83 4.05
N LEU A 30 1.54 -7.07 2.95
CA LEU A 30 0.89 -5.75 2.97
C LEU A 30 -0.64 -5.85 3.13
N GLU A 31 -1.28 -6.83 2.49
CA GLU A 31 -2.71 -7.08 2.64
C GLU A 31 -3.03 -7.58 4.05
N ALA A 32 -2.17 -8.43 4.63
CA ALA A 32 -2.31 -8.87 6.01
C ALA A 32 -2.30 -7.69 6.98
N LEU A 33 -1.43 -6.68 6.77
CA LEU A 33 -1.41 -5.46 7.57
C LEU A 33 -2.75 -4.70 7.54
N CYS A 34 -3.51 -4.77 6.44
CA CYS A 34 -4.78 -4.06 6.31
C CYS A 34 -5.86 -4.55 7.30
N ASN A 35 -5.66 -5.71 7.94
CA ASN A 35 -6.53 -6.18 9.04
C ASN A 35 -6.36 -5.37 10.33
N TRP A 36 -5.35 -4.50 10.42
CA TRP A 36 -5.13 -3.57 11.52
C TRP A 36 -5.16 -2.12 11.00
N PRO A 37 -6.35 -1.55 10.71
CA PRO A 37 -6.50 -0.22 10.10
C PRO A 37 -6.30 0.92 11.12
N ASP A 38 -5.19 0.90 11.83
CA ASP A 38 -4.78 1.96 12.75
C ASP A 38 -3.85 2.99 12.06
N PRO A 39 -3.64 4.17 12.67
CA PRO A 39 -2.84 5.24 12.06
C PRO A 39 -1.41 4.83 11.70
N ASP A 40 -0.78 3.92 12.47
CA ASP A 40 0.58 3.46 12.20
C ASP A 40 0.65 2.60 10.93
N THR A 41 -0.32 1.69 10.77
CA THR A 41 -0.47 0.91 9.54
C THR A 41 -0.69 1.82 8.35
N GLU A 42 -1.62 2.78 8.47
CA GLU A 42 -1.90 3.72 7.39
C GLU A 42 -0.65 4.52 7.00
N GLU A 43 0.08 5.07 7.99
CA GLU A 43 1.30 5.83 7.75
C GLU A 43 2.36 5.00 7.03
N LEU A 44 2.53 3.73 7.44
CA LEU A 44 3.48 2.82 6.81
C LEU A 44 3.13 2.57 5.33
N ILE A 45 1.87 2.27 5.02
CA ILE A 45 1.41 2.04 3.65
C ILE A 45 1.56 3.31 2.80
N ILE A 46 1.23 4.49 3.35
CA ILE A 46 1.47 5.78 2.68
C ILE A 46 2.96 5.99 2.41
N GLY A 47 3.82 5.63 3.37
CA GLY A 47 5.27 5.69 3.25
C GLY A 47 5.79 4.84 2.09
N PHE A 48 5.26 3.63 1.92
CA PHE A 48 5.57 2.79 0.76
C PHE A 48 5.08 3.41 -0.54
N PHE A 49 3.82 3.85 -0.60
CA PHE A 49 3.23 4.44 -1.81
C PHE A 49 4.01 5.65 -2.35
N LYS A 50 4.54 6.49 -1.44
CA LYS A 50 5.29 7.70 -1.81
C LYS A 50 6.76 7.42 -2.14
N LYS A 51 7.27 6.22 -1.87
CA LYS A 51 8.70 5.93 -1.99
C LYS A 51 9.12 5.93 -3.47
N ARG A 52 10.26 6.57 -3.74
CA ARG A 52 10.89 6.60 -5.08
C ARG A 52 12.30 6.06 -4.97
N GLY A 53 12.60 5.02 -5.74
CA GLY A 53 13.96 4.48 -5.82
C GLY A 53 14.74 5.04 -7.01
N PHE A 54 15.99 5.44 -6.77
CA PHE A 54 16.90 5.85 -7.83
C PHE A 54 17.50 4.65 -8.59
N PHE A 55 17.86 3.55 -7.89
CA PHE A 55 18.53 2.38 -8.47
C PHE A 55 17.67 1.11 -8.59
N LYS A 56 16.44 1.09 -8.04
CA LYS A 56 15.54 -0.08 -8.06
C LYS A 56 14.14 0.28 -8.55
N ARG A 57 14.05 1.11 -9.60
CA ARG A 57 12.78 1.73 -10.04
C ARG A 57 11.64 0.73 -10.19
N SER A 58 11.83 -0.39 -10.90
CA SER A 58 10.77 -1.39 -11.12
C SER A 58 10.19 -1.95 -9.81
N ARG A 59 11.06 -2.37 -8.88
CA ARG A 59 10.66 -2.90 -7.56
C ARG A 59 9.89 -1.87 -6.73
N TYR A 60 10.30 -0.61 -6.76
CA TYR A 60 9.56 0.45 -6.07
C TYR A 60 8.22 0.76 -6.76
N GLN A 61 8.12 0.69 -8.09
CA GLN A 61 6.84 0.87 -8.77
C GLN A 61 5.86 -0.25 -8.41
N GLU A 62 6.33 -1.49 -8.34
CA GLU A 62 5.53 -2.62 -7.89
C GLU A 62 5.06 -2.43 -6.44
N LEU A 63 5.97 -2.05 -5.54
CA LEU A 63 5.63 -1.75 -4.15
C LEU A 63 4.63 -0.58 -4.04
N ASN A 64 4.78 0.46 -4.86
CA ASN A 64 3.83 1.58 -4.90
C ASN A 64 2.45 1.13 -5.38
N ALA A 65 2.39 0.22 -6.36
CA ALA A 65 1.12 -0.32 -6.84
C ALA A 65 0.42 -1.15 -5.75
N LEU A 66 1.15 -2.01 -5.04
CA LEU A 66 0.63 -2.77 -3.89
C LEU A 66 0.18 -1.85 -2.76
N ALA A 67 0.96 -0.82 -2.45
CA ALA A 67 0.59 0.16 -1.43
C ALA A 67 -0.69 0.93 -1.83
N ALA A 68 -0.84 1.33 -3.10
CA ALA A 68 -2.07 1.94 -3.59
C ALA A 68 -3.28 1.02 -3.44
N HIS A 69 -3.11 -0.28 -3.74
CA HIS A 69 -4.15 -1.29 -3.49
C HIS A 69 -4.56 -1.34 -2.01
N CYS A 70 -3.58 -1.42 -1.11
CA CYS A 70 -3.81 -1.45 0.34
C CYS A 70 -4.50 -0.19 0.87
N LEU A 71 -4.14 1.00 0.38
CA LEU A 71 -4.85 2.24 0.70
C LEU A 71 -6.34 2.17 0.31
N GLY A 72 -6.65 1.52 -0.81
CA GLY A 72 -8.03 1.24 -1.23
C GLY A 72 -8.77 0.28 -0.31
N ILE A 73 -8.07 -0.70 0.28
CA ILE A 73 -8.63 -1.60 1.30
C ILE A 73 -8.92 -0.82 2.60
N LEU A 74 -7.96 0.00 3.05
CA LEU A 74 -8.08 0.78 4.29
C LEU A 74 -9.25 1.76 4.26
N GLY A 75 -9.57 2.35 3.11
CA GLY A 75 -10.84 3.08 2.93
C GLY A 75 -10.93 4.46 3.58
N THR A 76 -9.87 4.92 4.26
CA THR A 76 -9.86 6.16 5.02
C THR A 76 -9.93 7.41 4.14
N ASP A 77 -10.36 8.54 4.70
CA ASP A 77 -10.33 9.83 4.00
C ASP A 77 -8.91 10.25 3.61
N ARG A 78 -7.95 9.98 4.48
CA ARG A 78 -6.54 10.29 4.24
C ARG A 78 -5.96 9.43 3.11
N ALA A 79 -6.30 8.14 3.05
CA ALA A 79 -5.95 7.27 1.92
C ALA A 79 -6.53 7.82 0.61
N LEU A 80 -7.81 8.19 0.60
CA LEU A 80 -8.47 8.76 -0.58
C LEU A 80 -7.80 10.07 -1.04
N GLU A 81 -7.46 10.96 -0.12
CA GLU A 81 -6.76 12.21 -0.42
C GLU A 81 -5.38 11.96 -1.04
N VAL A 82 -4.59 11.05 -0.45
CA VAL A 82 -3.27 10.67 -0.94
C VAL A 82 -3.35 10.08 -2.36
N LEU A 83 -4.32 9.20 -2.60
CA LEU A 83 -4.54 8.58 -3.91
C LEU A 83 -4.96 9.63 -4.95
N ARG A 84 -5.90 10.53 -4.62
CA ARG A 84 -6.35 11.61 -5.52
C ARG A 84 -5.21 12.56 -5.90
N LYS A 85 -4.38 12.95 -4.94
CA LYS A 85 -3.17 13.76 -5.18
C LYS A 85 -2.18 13.11 -6.17
N ASN A 86 -2.23 11.79 -6.31
CA ASN A 86 -1.33 11.02 -7.18
C ASN A 86 -2.05 10.39 -8.39
N ARG A 87 -3.30 10.77 -8.70
CA ARG A 87 -4.12 10.17 -9.77
C ARG A 87 -3.44 10.19 -11.16
N ASN A 88 -2.58 11.17 -11.41
CA ASN A 88 -1.83 11.32 -12.66
C ASN A 88 -0.43 10.70 -12.59
N ASN A 89 -0.25 9.60 -11.83
CA ASN A 89 1.02 8.90 -11.76
C ASN A 89 1.45 8.42 -13.15
N LYS A 90 2.71 8.66 -13.52
CA LYS A 90 3.24 8.33 -14.85
C LYS A 90 3.47 6.84 -15.07
N ASN A 91 3.52 6.04 -14.01
CA ASN A 91 3.70 4.60 -14.12
C ASN A 91 2.33 3.92 -14.32
N PRO A 92 2.09 3.19 -15.42
CA PRO A 92 0.80 2.59 -15.72
C PRO A 92 0.29 1.62 -14.65
N LEU A 93 1.17 0.76 -14.11
CA LEU A 93 0.83 -0.21 -13.07
C LEU A 93 0.37 0.48 -11.79
N VAL A 94 1.09 1.52 -11.37
CA VAL A 94 0.71 2.30 -10.19
C VAL A 94 -0.58 3.07 -10.45
N GLN A 95 -0.72 3.69 -11.62
CA GLN A 95 -1.90 4.46 -12.00
C GLN A 95 -3.17 3.59 -11.99
N GLU A 96 -3.10 2.38 -12.55
CA GLU A 96 -4.21 1.43 -12.57
C GLU A 96 -4.68 1.10 -11.14
N ASN A 97 -3.74 0.82 -10.24
CA ASN A 97 -4.04 0.53 -8.84
C ASN A 97 -4.61 1.75 -8.10
N ILE A 98 -4.12 2.96 -8.38
CA ILE A 98 -4.70 4.20 -7.82
C ILE A 98 -6.15 4.36 -8.24
N VAL A 99 -6.46 4.19 -9.53
CA VAL A 99 -7.84 4.33 -10.05
C VAL A 99 -8.76 3.28 -9.43
N LYS A 100 -8.33 2.02 -9.36
CA LYS A 100 -9.07 0.94 -8.71
C LYS A 100 -9.32 1.21 -7.23
N ALA A 101 -8.29 1.68 -6.51
CA ALA A 101 -8.38 2.01 -5.10
C ALA A 101 -9.36 3.16 -4.84
N ILE A 102 -9.25 4.28 -5.57
CA ILE A 102 -10.19 5.41 -5.46
C ILE A 102 -11.63 4.94 -5.67
N LYS A 103 -11.86 4.19 -6.76
CA LYS A 103 -13.20 3.66 -7.08
C LYS A 103 -13.73 2.78 -5.94
N ARG A 104 -12.90 1.88 -5.39
CA ARG A 104 -13.27 1.02 -4.26
C ARG A 104 -13.73 1.83 -3.05
N ILE A 105 -12.98 2.87 -2.67
CA ILE A 105 -13.33 3.72 -1.53
C ILE A 105 -14.64 4.48 -1.80
N GLU A 106 -14.79 5.04 -2.99
CA GLU A 106 -15.99 5.80 -3.37
C GLU A 106 -17.24 4.92 -3.45
N ASP A 107 -17.13 3.71 -4.00
CA ASP A 107 -18.24 2.78 -4.09
C ASP A 107 -18.64 2.25 -2.70
N ALA A 108 -17.69 2.01 -1.80
CA ALA A 108 -17.96 1.64 -0.41
C ALA A 108 -18.68 2.72 0.41
N ARG A 109 -18.66 3.98 -0.04
CA ARG A 109 -19.39 5.10 0.60
C ARG A 109 -20.81 5.30 0.08
N LYS A 110 -21.14 4.69 -1.06
CA LYS A 110 -22.45 4.81 -1.71
C LYS A 110 -23.44 3.74 -1.25
N GLY A 111 -22.94 2.61 -0.77
CA GLY A 111 -23.73 1.55 -0.13
C GLY A 111 -23.88 1.80 1.35
#